data_AF-A0A9N9H9J9-F1
#
_entry.id   AF-A0A9N9H9J9-F1
#
_cell.length_a   1.000
_cell.length_b   1.000
_cell.length_c   1.000
_cell.angle_alpha   90.00
_cell.angle_beta   90.00
_cell.angle_gamma   90.00
#
_symmetry.space_group_name_H-M   'P 1'
#
loop_
_entity.id
_entity.type
_entity.pdbx_description
1 polymer ?
#
loop_
_entity_poly.entity_id
_entity_poly.type
_entity_poly.pdbx_seq_one_letter_code
_entity_poly.pdbx_strand_id
1 'polypeptide(L)'
;PSLGRRQDIKQIRHQNALDAIALNKSFASLTPNSSCDPTTQANACVNNQVAQCVGGKFTLTACSPGLQCVALPLLLKSGTSITCDTAADRDARIQDALGSNTASSVAPTATA
;
A
#
# COMPACT_ATOMS: atom_id res chain seq x y z
N PRO A 1 8.35 23.80 -7.86
CA PRO A 1 7.64 23.31 -6.65
C PRO A 1 8.29 23.85 -5.37
N SER A 2 7.52 24.46 -4.45
CA SER A 2 8.04 24.96 -3.17
C SER A 2 8.54 23.81 -2.29
N LEU A 3 9.46 24.09 -1.36
CA LEU A 3 9.94 23.08 -0.41
C LEU A 3 8.80 22.47 0.43
N GLY A 4 7.81 23.27 0.84
CA GLY A 4 6.64 22.78 1.60
C GLY A 4 5.89 21.67 0.90
N ARG A 5 5.47 21.88 -0.36
CA ARG A 5 4.77 20.85 -1.15
C ARG A 5 5.55 19.54 -1.29
N ARG A 6 6.89 19.62 -1.33
CA ARG A 6 7.75 18.43 -1.39
C ARG A 6 7.76 17.66 -0.06
N GLN A 7 7.75 18.34 1.07
CA GLN A 7 7.67 17.69 2.38
C GLN A 7 6.30 17.04 2.61
N ASP A 8 5.23 17.70 2.17
CA ASP A 8 3.87 17.17 2.28
C ASP A 8 3.72 15.85 1.50
N ILE A 9 4.25 15.78 0.28
CA ILE A 9 4.22 14.55 -0.54
C ILE A 9 5.03 13.43 0.11
N LYS A 10 6.19 13.72 0.73
CA LYS A 10 6.97 12.72 1.46
C LYS A 10 6.18 12.13 2.63
N GLN A 11 5.53 12.98 3.42
CA GLN A 11 4.70 12.53 4.53
C GLN A 11 3.51 11.70 4.05
N ILE A 12 2.84 12.12 2.96
CA ILE A 12 1.75 11.36 2.34
C ILE A 12 2.24 9.96 1.94
N ARG A 13 3.37 9.86 1.24
CA ARG A 13 3.95 8.57 0.83
C ARG A 13 4.28 7.67 2.03
N HIS A 14 4.87 8.25 3.09
CA HIS A 14 5.20 7.51 4.30
C HIS A 14 3.94 6.93 4.96
N GLN A 15 2.90 7.76 5.14
CA GLN A 15 1.64 7.28 5.72
C GLN A 15 0.99 6.20 4.85
N ASN A 16 0.94 6.42 3.53
CA ASN A 16 0.38 5.44 2.60
C ASN A 16 1.12 4.10 2.65
N ALA A 17 2.43 4.11 2.92
CA ALA A 17 3.22 2.88 3.06
C ALA A 17 2.82 2.10 4.33
N LEU A 18 2.65 2.79 5.45
CA LEU A 18 2.16 2.19 6.70
C LEU A 18 0.75 1.61 6.52
N ASP A 19 -0.13 2.35 5.84
CA ASP A 19 -1.48 1.89 5.54
C ASP A 19 -1.48 0.66 4.62
N ALA A 20 -0.61 0.63 3.61
CA ALA A 20 -0.46 -0.52 2.72
C ALA A 20 0.05 -1.76 3.48
N ILE A 21 1.02 -1.60 4.39
CA ILE A 21 1.47 -2.70 5.26
C ILE A 21 0.32 -3.24 6.10
N ALA A 22 -0.44 -2.35 6.76
CA ALA A 22 -1.57 -2.71 7.59
C ALA A 22 -2.66 -3.45 6.79
N LEU A 23 -2.98 -2.97 5.58
CA LEU A 23 -3.95 -3.60 4.68
C LEU A 23 -3.51 -4.98 4.21
N ASN A 24 -2.26 -5.13 3.73
CA ASN A 24 -1.77 -6.45 3.32
C ASN A 24 -1.81 -7.46 4.49
N LYS A 25 -1.54 -7.00 5.72
CA LYS A 25 -1.63 -7.83 6.93
C LYS A 25 -3.08 -8.19 7.26
N SER A 26 -4.03 -7.25 7.15
CA SER A 26 -5.43 -7.51 7.46
C SER A 26 -6.07 -8.47 6.45
N PHE A 27 -5.64 -8.45 5.20
CA PHE A 27 -6.10 -9.38 4.17
C PHE A 27 -5.79 -10.85 4.47
N ALA A 28 -4.73 -11.13 5.23
CA ALA A 28 -4.38 -12.50 5.62
C ALA A 28 -5.44 -13.19 6.51
N SER A 29 -6.34 -12.44 7.16
CA SER A 29 -7.44 -13.02 7.94
C SER A 29 -8.73 -13.21 7.14
N LEU A 30 -8.78 -12.71 5.89
CA LEU A 30 -9.96 -12.83 5.04
C LEU A 30 -9.97 -14.16 4.31
N THR A 31 -11.17 -14.68 4.13
CA THR A 31 -11.45 -15.88 3.35
C THR A 31 -12.53 -15.55 2.30
N PRO A 32 -12.73 -16.40 1.27
CA PRO A 32 -13.81 -16.20 0.31
C PRO A 32 -15.21 -16.10 0.95
N ASN A 33 -15.39 -16.68 2.14
CA ASN A 33 -16.65 -16.70 2.87
C ASN A 33 -16.80 -15.54 3.86
N SER A 34 -15.76 -14.71 4.04
CA SER A 34 -15.84 -13.53 4.89
C SER A 34 -16.90 -12.56 4.37
N SER A 35 -17.75 -12.06 5.27
CA SER A 35 -18.62 -10.91 4.96
C SER A 35 -17.78 -9.66 4.77
N CYS A 36 -18.26 -8.73 3.95
CA CYS A 36 -17.61 -7.46 3.70
C CYS A 36 -18.62 -6.31 3.75
N ASP A 37 -18.13 -5.10 4.00
CA ASP A 37 -18.93 -3.88 3.94
C ASP A 37 -18.50 -3.07 2.71
N PRO A 38 -19.38 -2.80 1.73
CA PRO A 38 -19.01 -2.08 0.51
C PRO A 38 -18.60 -0.62 0.74
N THR A 39 -18.93 -0.03 1.88
CA THR A 39 -18.60 1.38 2.20
C THR A 39 -17.20 1.54 2.79
N THR A 40 -16.73 0.52 3.51
CA THR A 40 -15.43 0.53 4.20
C THR A 40 -14.42 -0.44 3.59
N GLN A 41 -14.89 -1.46 2.86
CA GLN A 41 -14.09 -2.55 2.31
C GLN A 41 -14.57 -2.94 0.90
N ALA A 42 -14.71 -1.94 0.03
CA ALA A 42 -15.12 -2.14 -1.36
C ALA A 42 -14.22 -3.13 -2.13
N ASN A 43 -12.92 -3.14 -1.82
CA ASN A 43 -11.94 -4.05 -2.41
C ASN A 43 -11.04 -4.65 -1.33
N ALA A 44 -10.57 -5.88 -1.53
CA ALA A 44 -9.62 -6.57 -0.66
C ALA A 44 -8.73 -7.53 -1.47
N CYS A 45 -7.73 -8.11 -0.81
CA CYS A 45 -7.07 -9.31 -1.29
C CYS A 45 -7.56 -10.52 -0.50
N VAL A 46 -7.98 -11.57 -1.19
CA VAL A 46 -8.44 -12.82 -0.59
C VAL A 46 -7.83 -13.96 -1.39
N ASN A 47 -7.12 -14.87 -0.74
CA ASN A 47 -6.42 -15.98 -1.41
C ASN A 47 -5.57 -15.54 -2.62
N ASN A 48 -4.83 -14.43 -2.50
CA ASN A 48 -4.03 -13.82 -3.57
C ASN A 48 -4.83 -13.35 -4.80
N GLN A 49 -6.15 -13.28 -4.71
CA GLN A 49 -7.06 -12.78 -5.75
C GLN A 49 -7.62 -11.41 -5.37
N VAL A 50 -7.94 -10.59 -6.37
CA VAL A 50 -8.64 -9.33 -6.14
C VAL A 50 -10.08 -9.65 -5.76
N ALA A 51 -10.52 -9.16 -4.61
CA ALA A 51 -11.87 -9.37 -4.11
C ALA A 51 -12.65 -8.06 -4.16
N GLN A 52 -13.82 -8.06 -4.79
CA GLN A 52 -14.76 -6.94 -4.77
C GLN A 52 -15.92 -7.24 -3.84
N CYS A 53 -16.29 -6.30 -2.98
CA CYS A 53 -17.43 -6.46 -2.10
C CYS A 53 -18.73 -6.09 -2.82
N VAL A 54 -19.58 -7.09 -3.07
CA VAL A 54 -20.88 -6.91 -3.73
C VAL A 54 -21.95 -7.57 -2.87
N GLY A 55 -22.94 -6.79 -2.43
CA GLY A 55 -24.04 -7.31 -1.60
C GLY A 55 -23.58 -7.96 -0.28
N GLY A 56 -22.47 -7.50 0.29
CA GLY A 56 -21.91 -8.01 1.54
C GLY A 56 -21.04 -9.27 1.41
N LYS A 57 -20.73 -9.70 0.18
CA LYS A 57 -19.88 -10.87 -0.12
C LYS A 57 -18.75 -10.52 -1.07
N PHE A 58 -17.64 -11.25 -0.97
CA PHE A 58 -16.52 -11.10 -1.89
C PHE A 58 -16.75 -11.84 -3.20
N THR A 59 -16.59 -11.13 -4.31
CA THR A 59 -16.45 -11.70 -5.66
C THR A 59 -14.96 -11.69 -6.03
N LEU A 60 -14.39 -12.86 -6.32
CA LEU A 60 -12.95 -13.01 -6.55
C LEU A 60 -12.61 -13.01 -8.03
N THR A 61 -11.58 -12.25 -8.39
CA THR A 61 -10.96 -12.23 -9.72
C THR A 61 -9.50 -12.62 -9.60
N ALA A 62 -9.11 -13.68 -10.29
CA ALA A 62 -7.73 -14.17 -10.28
C ALA A 62 -6.77 -13.16 -10.92
N CYS A 63 -5.58 -13.04 -10.36
CA CYS A 63 -4.47 -12.35 -11.00
C CYS A 63 -3.86 -13.22 -12.11
N SER A 64 -3.20 -12.59 -13.08
CA SER A 64 -2.41 -13.30 -14.09
C SER A 64 -1.33 -14.19 -13.44
N PRO A 65 -0.90 -15.27 -14.11
CA PRO A 65 0.13 -16.15 -13.57
C PRO A 65 1.39 -15.40 -13.11
N GLY A 66 1.89 -15.75 -11.92
CA GLY A 66 3.07 -15.10 -11.31
C GLY A 66 2.76 -13.81 -10.53
N LEU A 67 1.53 -13.30 -10.59
CA LEU A 67 1.08 -12.14 -9.82
C LEU A 67 0.16 -12.58 -8.67
N GLN A 68 0.05 -11.72 -7.67
CA GLN A 68 -0.87 -11.86 -6.54
C GLN A 68 -1.50 -10.51 -6.19
N CYS A 69 -2.68 -10.55 -5.60
CA CYS A 69 -3.30 -9.35 -5.07
C CYS A 69 -2.47 -8.78 -3.93
N VAL A 70 -2.17 -7.49 -4.01
CA VAL A 70 -1.44 -6.72 -3.01
C VAL A 70 -2.05 -5.33 -2.83
N ALA A 71 -1.90 -4.75 -1.64
CA ALA A 71 -2.10 -3.31 -1.43
C ALA A 71 -0.79 -2.56 -1.62
N LEU A 72 -0.82 -1.47 -2.38
CA LEU A 72 0.33 -0.62 -2.70
C LEU A 72 0.06 0.84 -2.26
N PRO A 73 1.08 1.57 -1.80
CA PRO A 73 0.93 2.98 -1.47
C PRO A 73 0.67 3.82 -2.72
N LEU A 74 -0.21 4.82 -2.60
CA LEU A 74 -0.34 5.86 -3.62
C LEU A 74 0.80 6.88 -3.49
N LEU A 75 1.28 7.42 -4.61
CA LEU A 75 2.50 8.24 -4.63
C LEU A 75 2.24 9.75 -4.55
N LEU A 76 1.08 10.21 -5.03
CA LEU A 76 0.78 11.64 -5.22
C LEU A 76 -0.44 12.12 -4.43
N LYS A 77 -1.16 11.20 -3.79
CA LYS A 77 -2.36 11.47 -2.99
C LYS A 77 -2.46 10.47 -1.85
N SER A 78 -3.21 10.80 -0.81
CA SER A 78 -3.43 9.92 0.34
C SER A 78 -4.18 8.63 -0.05
N GLY A 79 -3.84 7.54 0.63
CA GLY A 79 -4.46 6.23 0.49
C GLY A 79 -3.59 5.18 -0.20
N THR A 80 -4.22 4.06 -0.48
CA THR A 80 -3.61 2.87 -1.08
C THR A 80 -4.39 2.43 -2.31
N SER A 81 -3.81 1.50 -3.07
CA SER A 81 -4.45 0.86 -4.21
C SER A 81 -4.28 -0.64 -4.11
N ILE A 82 -5.33 -1.39 -4.42
CA ILE A 82 -5.32 -2.84 -4.49
C ILE A 82 -5.16 -3.25 -5.96
N THR A 83 -4.18 -4.09 -6.24
CA THR A 83 -3.86 -4.51 -7.61
C THR A 83 -3.20 -5.89 -7.61
N CYS A 84 -3.12 -6.52 -8.78
CA CYS A 84 -2.24 -7.65 -9.02
C CYS A 84 -0.82 -7.16 -9.28
N ASP A 85 0.14 -7.66 -8.50
CA ASP A 85 1.57 -7.38 -8.64
C ASP A 85 2.40 -8.52 -8.02
N THR A 86 3.72 -8.45 -8.06
CA THR A 86 4.57 -9.42 -7.35
C THR A 86 4.74 -9.05 -5.87
N ALA A 87 5.12 -10.03 -5.03
CA ALA A 87 5.53 -9.76 -3.65
C ALA A 87 6.73 -8.80 -3.59
N ALA A 88 7.69 -9.00 -4.50
CA ALA A 88 8.90 -8.20 -4.57
C ALA A 88 8.61 -6.74 -4.93
N ASP A 89 7.73 -6.50 -5.91
CA ASP A 89 7.33 -5.15 -6.30
C ASP A 89 6.52 -4.46 -5.20
N ARG A 90 5.64 -5.19 -4.51
CA ARG A 90 4.97 -4.69 -3.30
C ARG A 90 5.99 -4.19 -2.28
N ASP A 91 6.95 -5.04 -1.93
CA ASP A 91 7.92 -4.73 -0.89
C ASP A 91 8.82 -3.57 -1.31
N ALA A 92 9.31 -3.55 -2.55
CA ALA A 92 10.10 -2.46 -3.10
C ALA A 92 9.36 -1.12 -3.05
N ARG A 93 8.08 -1.09 -3.46
CA ARG A 93 7.26 0.14 -3.46
C ARG A 93 6.91 0.61 -2.06
N ILE A 94 6.67 -0.30 -1.12
CA ILE A 94 6.46 0.05 0.29
C ILE A 94 7.74 0.65 0.88
N GLN A 95 8.90 0.01 0.65
CA GLN A 95 10.19 0.52 1.14
C GLN A 95 10.53 1.90 0.56
N ASP A 96 10.32 2.11 -0.74
CA ASP A 96 10.50 3.42 -1.39
C ASP A 96 9.57 4.49 -0.81
N ALA A 97 8.31 4.14 -0.55
CA ALA A 97 7.31 5.05 0.00
C ALA A 97 7.56 5.39 1.48
N LEU A 98 8.07 4.44 2.29
CA LEU A 98 8.54 4.72 3.64
C LEU A 98 9.67 5.75 3.64
N GLY A 99 10.51 5.73 2.60
CA GLY A 99 11.68 6.58 2.46
C GLY A 99 12.78 6.14 3.43
N SER A 100 13.92 5.67 2.92
CA SER A 100 15.07 5.38 3.76
C SER A 100 15.53 6.66 4.48
N ASN A 101 15.52 6.62 5.82
CA ASN A 101 16.11 7.63 6.70
C ASN A 101 17.64 7.62 6.61
N THR A 102 18.21 7.86 5.43
CA THR A 102 19.66 7.96 5.22
C THR A 102 20.07 9.31 4.64
N ALA A 103 19.30 10.36 4.92
CA ALA A 103 19.63 11.73 4.55
C ALA A 103 19.12 12.76 5.58
N SER A 104 19.19 12.45 6.88
CA SER A 104 18.90 13.44 7.94
C SER A 104 19.94 13.47 9.08
N SER A 105 21.13 12.91 8.85
CA SER A 105 22.27 13.02 9.76
C SER A 105 23.60 13.02 9.01
N VAL A 106 23.73 13.91 8.03
CA VAL A 106 25.05 14.46 7.69
C VAL A 106 24.96 15.95 7.96
N ALA A 107 25.22 16.32 9.22
CA ALA A 107 25.59 17.69 9.54
C ALA A 107 26.98 17.94 8.92
N PRO A 108 27.20 19.04 8.18
CA PRO A 108 28.56 19.40 7.80
C PRO A 108 29.28 19.86 9.07
N THR A 109 30.28 19.09 9.49
CA THR A 109 31.26 19.51 10.49
C THR A 109 31.96 20.75 9.96
N ALA A 110 31.67 21.92 10.56
CA ALA A 110 32.44 23.13 10.34
C ALA A 110 33.81 22.97 11.02
N THR A 111 34.88 23.19 10.26
CA THR A 111 36.24 23.35 10.80
C THR A 111 36.91 24.48 10.02
N ALA A 112 37.05 25.63 10.69
CA ALA A 112 38.22 26.51 10.73
C ALA A 112 37.89 27.74 11.58
#